data_AF-A0A813HI61-F1
#
_entry.id   AF-A0A813HI61-F1
#
_cell.length_a   1.000
_cell.length_b   1.000
_cell.length_c   1.000
_cell.angle_alpha   90.00
_cell.angle_beta   90.00
_cell.angle_gamma   90.00
#
_symmetry.space_group_name_H-M   'P 1'
#
loop_
_entity.id
_entity.type
_entity.pdbx_description
1 polymer ?
#
loop_
_entity_poly.entity_id
_entity_poly.type
_entity_poly.pdbx_seq_one_letter_code
_entity_poly.pdbx_strand_id
1 'polypeptide(L)'
;ETGDPHFGQALGRLLLGGEEDEPEITGFAWLPTAAAQREHVGYSSASQMPAAAASPPARAEETSLAAEVQRIRPIVKLRNCPADDFNAIFGIPPHQEPDLQVVQSRYRQLMRLLHPDKRGLHAQTESLSLHACDEAFEMVQKALEVAKKEIEAGPDPSKIAMQSMRRMQEMQRERTRQAAHRQHEAEVGSLVADVERALASASNTWPPAAPEVPASDLTAQQIMGLLAQLGGQ
;
A
#
# COMPACT_ATOMS: atom_id res chain seq x y z
N GLU A 1 40.12 -8.25 -30.00
CA GLU A 1 39.15 -8.17 -28.90
C GLU A 1 39.75 -7.31 -27.79
N THR A 2 39.49 -6.01 -27.83
CA THR A 2 39.92 -5.04 -26.82
C THR A 2 38.71 -4.73 -25.96
N GLY A 3 38.64 -5.37 -24.80
CA GLY A 3 37.60 -5.12 -23.81
C GLY A 3 37.83 -3.76 -23.13
N ASP A 4 36.78 -2.95 -23.09
CA ASP A 4 36.81 -1.63 -22.48
C ASP A 4 37.04 -1.74 -20.96
N PRO A 5 38.13 -1.16 -20.40
CA PRO A 5 38.47 -1.27 -18.98
C PRO A 5 37.54 -0.46 -18.06
N HIS A 6 36.56 0.27 -18.61
CA HIS A 6 35.68 1.15 -17.84
C HIS A 6 34.51 0.45 -17.15
N PHE A 7 34.15 -0.78 -17.54
CA PHE A 7 32.99 -1.46 -16.96
C PHE A 7 33.20 -1.87 -15.48
N GLY A 8 34.45 -2.13 -15.07
CA GLY A 8 34.78 -2.56 -13.72
C GLY A 8 34.70 -1.46 -12.65
N GLN A 9 34.82 -0.19 -13.01
CA GLN A 9 34.88 0.90 -12.02
C GLN A 9 33.50 1.33 -11.50
N ALA A 10 32.43 1.13 -12.28
CA ALA A 10 31.08 1.50 -11.86
C ALA A 10 30.53 0.58 -10.74
N LEU A 11 30.92 -0.70 -10.74
CA LEU A 11 30.45 -1.68 -9.74
C LEU A 11 31.13 -1.54 -8.38
N GLY A 12 32.38 -1.04 -8.34
CA GLY A 12 33.09 -0.81 -7.07
C GLY A 12 32.50 0.35 -6.25
N ARG A 13 31.94 1.37 -6.90
CA ARG A 13 31.37 2.55 -6.22
C ARG A 13 30.06 2.25 -5.49
N LEU A 14 29.25 1.29 -5.98
CA LEU A 14 27.97 0.95 -5.37
C LEU A 14 28.12 0.19 -4.04
N LEU A 15 29.26 -0.49 -3.82
CA LEU A 15 29.47 -1.34 -2.64
C LEU A 15 30.18 -0.64 -1.47
N LEU A 16 30.91 0.46 -1.72
CA LEU A 16 31.81 1.07 -0.73
C LEU A 16 31.28 2.38 -0.10
N GLY A 17 30.03 2.77 -0.35
CA GLY A 17 29.41 3.90 0.36
C GLY A 17 30.21 5.19 0.24
N GLY A 18 30.54 5.58 -0.99
CA GLY A 18 31.17 6.88 -1.23
C GLY A 18 30.19 7.98 -0.85
N GLU A 19 30.53 8.75 0.18
CA GLU A 19 29.93 10.03 0.52
C GLU A 19 30.01 10.91 -0.72
N GLU A 20 28.86 11.18 -1.34
CA GLU A 20 28.78 12.14 -2.44
C GLU A 20 28.90 13.54 -1.84
N ASP A 21 29.88 14.31 -2.33
CA ASP A 21 29.92 15.76 -2.17
C ASP A 21 28.60 16.33 -2.68
N GLU A 22 27.72 16.71 -1.75
CA GLU A 22 26.48 17.42 -1.99
C GLU A 22 26.77 18.65 -2.89
N PRO A 23 26.24 18.73 -4.11
CA PRO A 23 26.34 19.96 -4.87
C PRO A 23 25.56 21.03 -4.12
N GLU A 24 26.24 22.12 -3.72
CA GLU A 24 25.60 23.34 -3.25
C GLU A 24 24.58 23.84 -4.29
N ILE A 25 23.31 23.44 -4.14
CA ILE A 25 22.19 23.99 -4.90
C ILE A 25 21.92 25.40 -4.35
N THR A 26 22.81 26.31 -4.70
CA THR A 26 22.62 27.75 -4.52
C THR A 26 21.63 28.23 -5.57
N GLY A 27 20.43 28.60 -5.12
CA GLY A 27 19.56 29.51 -5.87
C GLY A 27 18.42 28.86 -6.65
N PHE A 28 17.43 28.30 -5.95
CA PHE A 28 16.09 28.12 -6.51
C PHE A 28 15.39 29.50 -6.59
N ALA A 29 15.72 30.26 -7.63
CA ALA A 29 14.99 31.46 -8.00
C ALA A 29 13.57 31.06 -8.43
N TRP A 30 12.57 31.47 -7.64
CA TRP A 30 11.16 31.36 -7.98
C TRP A 30 10.86 32.23 -9.20
N LEU A 31 10.99 31.67 -10.40
CA LEU A 31 10.52 32.30 -11.63
C LEU A 31 8.99 32.08 -11.74
N PRO A 32 8.18 33.14 -11.84
CA PRO A 32 6.75 33.00 -12.06
C PRO A 32 6.48 32.50 -13.50
N THR A 33 5.92 31.30 -13.62
CA THR A 33 5.42 30.79 -14.90
C THR A 33 4.22 31.63 -15.34
N ALA A 34 4.48 32.58 -16.23
CA ALA A 34 3.49 33.43 -16.85
C ALA A 34 2.57 32.62 -17.77
N ALA A 35 1.26 32.71 -17.47
CA ALA A 35 0.14 32.76 -18.40
C ALA A 35 0.31 32.12 -19.79
N ALA A 36 -0.06 30.85 -19.91
CA ALA A 36 -0.48 30.29 -21.19
C ALA A 36 -1.94 30.68 -21.44
N GLN A 37 -2.13 31.55 -22.44
CA GLN A 37 -3.41 31.93 -23.03
C GLN A 37 -4.18 30.67 -23.44
N ARG A 38 -5.37 30.49 -22.87
CA ARG A 38 -6.32 29.48 -23.31
C ARG A 38 -7.25 30.14 -24.32
N GLU A 39 -7.04 29.80 -25.58
CA GLU A 39 -7.83 30.30 -26.69
C GLU A 39 -9.30 29.88 -26.57
N HIS A 40 -10.11 30.88 -26.91
CA HIS A 40 -11.53 30.88 -27.11
C HIS A 40 -11.94 29.80 -28.13
N VAL A 41 -12.76 28.82 -27.73
CA VAL A 41 -13.49 27.97 -28.67
C VAL A 41 -14.97 27.93 -28.29
N GLY A 42 -15.79 28.51 -29.17
CA GLY A 42 -17.10 27.98 -29.53
C GLY A 42 -18.23 28.10 -28.51
N TYR A 43 -18.92 29.22 -28.55
CA TYR A 43 -20.34 29.28 -28.18
C TYR A 43 -21.13 28.30 -29.06
N SER A 44 -21.55 27.16 -28.50
CA SER A 44 -22.64 26.35 -29.06
C SER A 44 -23.89 26.57 -28.21
N SER A 45 -24.82 27.25 -28.87
CA SER A 45 -26.17 27.54 -28.46
C SER A 45 -27.02 26.27 -28.30
N ALA A 46 -28.01 26.38 -27.42
CA ALA A 46 -29.23 25.56 -27.33
C ALA A 46 -29.12 24.15 -26.71
N SER A 47 -29.47 24.05 -25.42
CA SER A 47 -30.74 23.41 -25.04
C SER A 47 -31.04 23.64 -23.57
N GLN A 48 -32.09 24.41 -23.36
CA GLN A 48 -32.74 24.71 -22.10
C GLN A 48 -33.43 23.42 -21.61
N MET A 49 -32.92 22.87 -20.51
CA MET A 49 -33.53 21.76 -19.77
C MET A 49 -33.89 22.25 -18.35
N PRO A 50 -34.94 21.68 -17.75
CA PRO A 50 -35.70 22.32 -16.69
C PRO A 50 -34.92 22.40 -15.37
N ALA A 51 -35.17 23.51 -14.68
CA ALA A 51 -34.67 23.86 -13.36
C ALA A 51 -35.03 22.81 -12.30
N ALA A 52 -34.24 21.76 -12.20
CA ALA A 52 -34.08 21.02 -10.96
C ALA A 52 -33.29 21.92 -10.01
N ALA A 53 -33.88 22.25 -8.86
CA ALA A 53 -33.26 23.01 -7.78
C ALA A 53 -32.01 22.26 -7.28
N ALA A 54 -30.89 22.43 -7.98
CA ALA A 54 -29.58 22.02 -7.51
C ALA A 54 -29.28 22.91 -6.31
N SER A 55 -29.40 22.33 -5.11
CA SER A 55 -28.85 22.91 -3.89
C SER A 55 -27.48 23.49 -4.22
N PRO A 56 -27.21 24.77 -3.91
CA PRO A 56 -25.91 25.37 -4.18
C PRO A 56 -24.85 24.44 -3.57
N PRO A 57 -23.78 24.08 -4.32
CA PRO A 57 -22.75 23.20 -3.81
C PRO A 57 -22.30 23.77 -2.48
N ALA A 58 -22.43 22.97 -1.42
CA ALA A 58 -22.15 23.35 -0.05
C ALA A 58 -20.93 24.27 -0.05
N ARG A 59 -21.17 25.56 0.22
CA ARG A 59 -20.12 26.58 0.21
C ARG A 59 -19.01 26.02 1.06
N ALA A 60 -17.84 25.86 0.46
CA ALA A 60 -16.63 25.35 1.09
C ALA A 60 -16.60 25.91 2.51
N GLU A 61 -16.81 25.02 3.49
CA GLU A 61 -17.06 25.37 4.87
C GLU A 61 -16.00 26.39 5.28
N GLU A 62 -16.44 27.61 5.50
CA GLU A 62 -15.58 28.67 6.00
C GLU A 62 -15.23 28.25 7.43
N THR A 63 -14.17 27.46 7.56
CA THR A 63 -13.73 26.94 8.83
C THR A 63 -13.40 28.13 9.71
N SER A 64 -14.20 28.34 10.75
CA SER A 64 -14.00 29.46 11.67
C SER A 64 -12.59 29.35 12.27
N LEU A 65 -11.91 30.49 12.35
CA LEU A 65 -10.60 30.62 13.00
C LEU A 65 -10.60 29.96 14.38
N ALA A 66 -11.66 30.16 15.17
CA ALA A 66 -11.81 29.55 16.48
C ALA A 66 -11.84 28.03 16.44
N ALA A 67 -12.62 27.46 15.52
CA ALA A 67 -12.72 26.01 15.36
C ALA A 67 -11.35 25.41 15.03
N GLU A 68 -10.58 26.07 14.16
CA GLU A 68 -9.31 25.57 13.72
C GLU A 68 -8.21 25.67 14.78
N VAL A 69 -8.15 26.79 15.52
CA VAL A 69 -7.23 26.93 16.66
C VAL A 69 -7.60 25.94 17.77
N GLN A 70 -8.90 25.74 18.04
CA GLN A 70 -9.38 24.73 19.01
C GLN A 70 -9.06 23.30 18.57
N ARG A 71 -8.98 23.04 17.25
CA ARG A 71 -8.60 21.74 16.71
C ARG A 71 -7.10 21.49 16.82
N ILE A 72 -6.27 22.48 16.49
CA ILE A 72 -4.80 22.36 16.50
C ILE A 72 -4.26 22.26 17.93
N ARG A 73 -4.72 23.12 18.84
CA ARG A 73 -4.19 23.23 20.21
C ARG A 73 -4.16 21.93 21.03
N PRO A 74 -5.21 21.09 21.10
CA PRO A 74 -5.19 19.86 21.88
C PRO A 74 -4.21 18.83 21.31
N ILE A 75 -3.97 18.83 19.99
CA ILE A 75 -2.99 17.94 19.36
C ILE A 75 -1.59 18.19 19.95
N VAL A 76 -1.28 19.46 20.21
CA VAL A 76 0.01 19.90 20.79
C VAL A 76 0.11 19.59 22.28
N LYS A 77 -0.99 19.75 23.02
CA LYS A 77 -0.97 19.65 24.49
C LYS A 77 -1.12 18.22 25.01
N LEU A 78 -1.95 17.41 24.38
CA LEU A 78 -2.33 16.09 24.90
C LEU A 78 -1.36 14.99 24.49
N ARG A 79 -0.72 15.18 23.36
CA ARG A 79 0.30 14.26 22.90
C ARG A 79 1.60 15.00 23.12
N ASN A 80 2.57 14.38 23.79
CA ASN A 80 3.96 14.54 23.38
C ASN A 80 4.07 13.99 21.95
N CYS A 81 3.31 14.61 21.03
CA CYS A 81 3.16 14.17 19.67
C CYS A 81 4.54 14.40 19.12
N PRO A 82 5.21 13.35 18.62
CA PRO A 82 6.36 13.61 17.78
C PRO A 82 5.88 14.59 16.70
N ALA A 83 6.70 15.58 16.38
CA ALA A 83 6.37 16.62 15.42
C ALA A 83 5.89 16.06 14.05
N ASP A 84 6.08 14.75 13.88
CA ASP A 84 5.73 13.81 12.82
C ASP A 84 4.22 13.68 12.52
N ASP A 85 3.30 14.00 13.45
CA ASP A 85 1.84 13.88 13.21
C ASP A 85 1.26 15.09 12.42
N PHE A 86 1.96 15.57 11.39
CA PHE A 86 1.54 16.73 10.58
C PHE A 86 0.18 16.51 9.88
N ASN A 87 -0.21 15.26 9.62
CA ASN A 87 -1.52 14.90 9.07
C ASN A 87 -2.67 15.41 9.95
N ALA A 88 -2.54 15.24 11.26
CA ALA A 88 -3.55 15.72 12.20
C ALA A 88 -3.60 17.26 12.19
N ILE A 89 -2.47 17.95 12.10
CA ILE A 89 -2.41 19.42 12.06
C ILE A 89 -3.04 19.96 10.78
N PHE A 90 -2.84 19.33 9.62
CA PHE A 90 -3.45 19.76 8.35
C PHE A 90 -4.88 19.22 8.13
N GLY A 91 -5.39 18.40 9.05
CA GLY A 91 -6.71 17.77 8.91
C GLY A 91 -6.76 16.78 7.74
N ILE A 92 -5.62 16.15 7.42
CA ILE A 92 -5.51 15.13 6.39
C ILE A 92 -5.88 13.79 7.05
N PRO A 93 -6.82 13.02 6.46
CA PRO A 93 -7.17 11.71 7.01
C PRO A 93 -5.98 10.76 6.99
N PRO A 94 -5.79 9.91 8.03
CA PRO A 94 -4.62 9.02 8.13
C PRO A 94 -4.59 7.91 7.07
N HIS A 95 -5.69 7.70 6.36
CA HIS A 95 -5.78 6.74 5.26
C HIS A 95 -5.37 7.33 3.90
N GLN A 96 -5.18 8.65 3.82
CA GLN A 96 -4.75 9.33 2.62
C GLN A 96 -3.24 9.52 2.65
N GLU A 97 -2.53 9.10 1.60
CA GLU A 97 -1.11 9.38 1.47
C GLU A 97 -0.89 10.90 1.37
N PRO A 98 -0.02 11.48 2.23
CA PRO A 98 0.19 12.91 2.25
C PRO A 98 0.96 13.34 0.99
N ASP A 99 0.25 13.94 0.04
CA ASP A 99 0.85 14.62 -1.09
C ASP A 99 1.29 16.03 -0.70
N LEU A 100 2.51 16.43 -1.11
CA LEU A 100 3.08 17.74 -0.87
C LEU A 100 2.15 18.86 -1.38
N GLN A 101 1.47 18.64 -2.51
CA GLN A 101 0.54 19.63 -3.06
C GLN A 101 -0.68 19.85 -2.15
N VAL A 102 -1.22 18.76 -1.56
CA VAL A 102 -2.35 18.82 -0.61
C VAL A 102 -1.92 19.53 0.67
N VAL A 103 -0.76 19.16 1.22
CA VAL A 103 -0.18 19.80 2.41
C VAL A 103 0.02 21.30 2.18
N GLN A 104 0.63 21.70 1.07
CA GLN A 104 0.84 23.11 0.74
C GLN A 104 -0.48 23.88 0.56
N SER A 105 -1.50 23.24 -0.02
CA SER A 105 -2.83 23.84 -0.15
C SER A 105 -3.47 24.12 1.21
N ARG A 106 -3.42 23.13 2.12
CA ARG A 106 -3.90 23.27 3.50
C ARG A 106 -3.11 24.30 4.29
N TYR A 107 -1.78 24.30 4.17
CA TYR A 107 -0.92 25.32 4.75
C TYR A 107 -1.34 26.74 4.33
N ARG A 108 -1.52 27.00 3.03
CA ARG A 108 -1.98 28.32 2.56
C ARG A 108 -3.36 28.70 3.07
N GLN A 109 -4.25 27.73 3.28
CA GLN A 109 -5.57 27.98 3.90
C GLN A 109 -5.42 28.39 5.36
N LEU A 110 -4.70 27.59 6.15
CA LEU A 110 -4.43 27.85 7.56
C LEU A 110 -3.72 29.19 7.78
N MET A 111 -2.69 29.48 6.99
CA MET A 111 -1.94 30.73 7.08
C MET A 111 -2.79 31.94 6.76
N ARG A 112 -3.74 31.84 5.80
CA ARG A 112 -4.68 32.93 5.51
C ARG A 112 -5.68 33.16 6.64
N LEU A 113 -5.95 32.17 7.49
CA LEU A 113 -6.82 32.28 8.66
C LEU A 113 -6.04 32.79 9.89
N LEU A 114 -4.86 32.20 10.15
CA LEU A 114 -4.03 32.47 11.33
C LEU A 114 -3.16 33.74 11.22
N HIS A 115 -3.13 34.41 10.06
CA HIS A 115 -2.26 35.56 9.82
C HIS A 115 -2.50 36.69 10.83
N PRO A 116 -1.45 37.29 11.43
CA PRO A 116 -1.57 38.33 12.45
C PRO A 116 -2.40 39.54 12.01
N ASP A 117 -2.29 39.94 10.74
CA ASP A 117 -3.04 41.06 10.16
C ASP A 117 -4.57 40.90 10.29
N LYS A 118 -5.08 39.66 10.26
CA LYS A 118 -6.52 39.38 10.31
C LYS A 118 -7.06 39.14 11.72
N ARG A 119 -6.19 39.12 12.73
CA ARG A 119 -6.58 38.80 14.11
C ARG A 119 -7.35 39.93 14.78
N GLY A 120 -7.16 41.17 14.35
CA GLY A 120 -7.73 42.37 15.00
C GLY A 120 -9.25 42.39 15.11
N LEU A 121 -9.96 41.78 14.15
CA LEU A 121 -11.43 41.72 14.12
C LEU A 121 -12.03 40.49 14.82
N HIS A 122 -11.36 39.34 14.75
CA HIS A 122 -11.89 38.08 15.30
C HIS A 122 -11.45 37.82 16.75
N ALA A 123 -10.25 38.26 17.15
CA ALA A 123 -9.71 38.02 18.49
C ALA A 123 -10.45 38.78 19.61
N GLN A 124 -11.29 39.77 19.27
CA GLN A 124 -12.10 40.49 20.25
C GLN A 124 -13.45 39.82 20.51
N THR A 125 -13.96 39.03 19.57
CA THR A 125 -15.33 38.49 19.60
C THR A 125 -15.39 37.12 20.26
N GLU A 126 -14.39 36.30 20.01
CA GLU A 126 -14.26 34.96 20.57
C GLU A 126 -13.04 34.99 21.48
N SER A 127 -13.18 34.54 22.73
CA SER A 127 -12.17 34.61 23.80
C SER A 127 -10.89 33.79 23.55
N LEU A 128 -10.46 33.64 22.30
CA LEU A 128 -9.17 33.12 21.92
C LEU A 128 -8.09 34.11 22.34
N SER A 129 -7.23 33.66 23.25
CA SER A 129 -6.04 34.40 23.59
C SER A 129 -5.16 34.56 22.34
N LEU A 130 -4.61 35.75 22.13
CA LEU A 130 -3.64 36.02 21.05
C LEU A 130 -2.53 34.96 21.02
N HIS A 131 -2.07 34.56 22.21
CA HIS A 131 -1.10 33.49 22.42
C HIS A 131 -1.53 32.15 21.80
N ALA A 132 -2.81 31.79 21.81
CA ALA A 132 -3.26 30.52 21.20
C ALA A 132 -3.16 30.56 19.66
N CYS A 133 -3.37 31.73 19.06
CA CYS A 133 -3.18 31.92 17.63
C CYS A 133 -1.70 31.89 17.23
N ASP A 134 -0.82 32.48 18.05
CA ASP A 134 0.64 32.42 17.86
C ASP A 134 1.16 30.99 17.98
N GLU A 135 0.73 30.27 19.03
CA GLU A 135 1.06 28.86 19.23
C GLU A 135 0.61 28.01 18.04
N ALA A 136 -0.64 28.18 17.57
CA ALA A 136 -1.13 27.47 16.39
C ALA A 136 -0.34 27.82 15.12
N PHE A 137 0.05 29.08 14.95
CA PHE A 137 0.83 29.56 13.81
C PHE A 137 2.22 28.90 13.74
N GLU A 138 2.97 28.94 14.85
CA GLU A 138 4.30 28.29 14.92
C GLU A 138 4.20 26.78 14.65
N MET A 139 3.14 26.15 15.14
CA MET A 139 2.93 24.71 14.96
C MET A 139 2.63 24.34 13.51
N VAL A 140 1.85 25.16 12.80
CA VAL A 140 1.59 24.96 11.37
C VAL A 140 2.88 25.11 10.55
N GLN A 141 3.78 26.02 10.93
CA GLN A 141 5.08 26.16 10.28
C GLN A 141 5.98 24.94 10.51
N LYS A 142 6.14 24.51 11.77
CA LYS A 142 6.91 23.30 12.11
C LYS A 142 6.35 22.05 11.41
N ALA A 143 5.02 21.90 11.38
CA ALA A 143 4.36 20.79 10.69
C ALA A 143 4.65 20.79 9.19
N LEU A 144 4.75 21.96 8.55
CA LEU A 144 5.12 22.05 7.12
C LEU A 144 6.58 21.59 6.90
N GLU A 145 7.51 21.99 7.75
CA GLU A 145 8.92 21.60 7.64
C GLU A 145 9.08 20.09 7.80
N VAL A 146 8.40 19.50 8.79
CA VAL A 146 8.39 18.04 8.99
C VAL A 146 7.75 17.33 7.81
N ALA A 147 6.59 17.80 7.34
CA ALA A 147 5.91 17.21 6.19
C ALA A 147 6.80 17.23 4.93
N LYS A 148 7.49 18.34 4.66
CA LYS A 148 8.44 18.42 3.54
C LYS A 148 9.55 17.39 3.69
N LYS A 149 10.17 17.33 4.87
CA LYS A 149 11.25 16.39 5.15
C LYS A 149 10.80 14.93 5.00
N GLU A 150 9.62 14.56 5.50
CA GLU A 150 9.10 13.20 5.38
C GLU A 150 8.70 12.84 3.95
N ILE A 151 8.05 13.76 3.23
CA ILE A 151 7.63 13.52 1.84
C ILE A 151 8.84 13.47 0.91
N GLU A 152 9.83 14.34 1.11
CA GLU A 152 11.08 14.36 0.32
C GLU A 152 11.99 13.16 0.65
N ALA A 153 12.07 12.74 1.92
CA ALA A 153 12.77 11.52 2.31
C ALA A 153 12.14 10.27 1.68
N GLY A 154 10.85 10.36 1.31
CA GLY A 154 10.08 9.28 0.73
C GLY A 154 9.85 8.13 1.70
N PRO A 155 9.25 7.03 1.22
CA PRO A 155 9.10 5.83 2.02
C PRO A 155 10.48 5.27 2.40
N ASP A 156 10.68 5.03 3.70
CA ASP A 156 11.93 4.51 4.26
C ASP A 156 12.46 3.32 3.43
N PRO A 157 13.65 3.42 2.81
CA PRO A 157 14.19 2.40 1.92
C PRO A 157 14.34 1.05 2.65
N SER A 158 14.58 1.08 3.96
CA SER A 158 14.66 -0.13 4.79
C SER A 158 13.33 -0.89 4.82
N LYS A 159 12.21 -0.17 4.99
CA LYS A 159 10.87 -0.78 4.98
C LYS A 159 10.52 -1.34 3.61
N ILE A 160 10.85 -0.64 2.54
CA ILE A 160 10.64 -1.13 1.16
C ILE A 160 11.44 -2.42 0.93
N ALA A 161 12.72 -2.42 1.32
CA ALA A 161 13.59 -3.59 1.17
C ALA A 161 13.07 -4.79 1.98
N MET A 162 12.67 -4.58 3.25
CA MET A 162 12.09 -5.64 4.08
C MET A 162 10.80 -6.22 3.49
N GLN A 163 9.90 -5.37 3.00
CA GLN A 163 8.66 -5.83 2.37
C GLN A 163 8.94 -6.60 1.07
N SER A 164 9.87 -6.11 0.24
CA SER A 164 10.30 -6.78 -0.98
C SER A 164 10.90 -8.16 -0.69
N MET A 165 11.80 -8.23 0.30
CA MET A 165 12.43 -9.48 0.73
C MET A 165 11.40 -10.48 1.27
N ARG A 166 10.43 -10.02 2.07
CA ARG A 166 9.33 -10.87 2.55
C ARG A 166 8.52 -11.45 1.38
N ARG A 167 8.11 -10.62 0.42
CA ARG A 167 7.37 -11.08 -0.79
C ARG A 167 8.17 -12.10 -1.59
N MET A 168 9.48 -11.88 -1.72
CA MET A 168 10.36 -12.81 -2.42
C MET A 168 10.45 -14.17 -1.70
N GLN A 169 10.58 -14.17 -0.38
CA GLN A 169 10.59 -15.40 0.42
C GLN A 169 9.27 -16.17 0.32
N GLU A 170 8.14 -15.45 0.31
CA GLU A 170 6.82 -16.05 0.12
C GLU A 170 6.70 -16.70 -1.26
N MET A 171 7.14 -16.01 -2.33
CA MET A 171 7.19 -16.59 -3.67
C MET A 171 8.09 -17.83 -3.75
N GLN A 172 9.24 -17.82 -3.08
CA GLN A 172 10.13 -18.98 -3.04
C GLN A 172 9.44 -20.18 -2.37
N ARG A 173 8.78 -19.96 -1.23
CA ARG A 173 8.01 -21.00 -0.53
C ARG A 173 6.93 -21.59 -1.44
N GLU A 174 6.23 -20.74 -2.17
CA GLU A 174 5.15 -21.18 -3.06
C GLU A 174 5.70 -22.00 -4.24
N ARG A 175 6.81 -21.58 -4.84
CA ARG A 175 7.49 -22.36 -5.89
C ARG A 175 7.96 -23.72 -5.38
N THR A 176 8.50 -23.78 -4.16
CA THR A 176 8.91 -25.06 -3.55
C THR A 176 7.71 -25.98 -3.33
N ARG A 177 6.58 -25.48 -2.84
CA ARG A 177 5.34 -26.28 -2.68
C ARG A 177 4.85 -26.81 -4.02
N GLN A 178 4.81 -25.96 -5.04
CA GLN A 178 4.40 -26.37 -6.39
C GLN A 178 5.33 -27.43 -6.99
N ALA A 179 6.65 -27.29 -6.78
CA ALA A 179 7.61 -28.29 -7.24
C ALA A 179 7.42 -29.63 -6.52
N ALA A 180 7.23 -29.62 -5.19
CA ALA A 180 6.96 -30.82 -4.41
C ALA A 180 5.64 -31.50 -4.84
N HIS A 181 4.61 -30.71 -5.13
CA HIS A 181 3.34 -31.25 -5.62
C HIS A 181 3.51 -31.97 -6.96
N ARG A 182 4.26 -31.40 -7.91
CA ARG A 182 4.56 -32.05 -9.19
C ARG A 182 5.35 -33.34 -9.02
N GLN A 183 6.28 -33.40 -8.07
CA GLN A 183 7.01 -34.63 -7.75
C GLN A 183 6.05 -35.70 -7.23
N HIS A 184 5.16 -35.33 -6.31
CA HIS A 184 4.16 -36.25 -5.78
C HIS A 184 3.20 -36.76 -6.86
N GLU A 185 2.71 -35.89 -7.75
CA GLU A 185 1.86 -36.30 -8.89
C GLU A 185 2.59 -37.26 -9.84
N ALA A 186 3.88 -37.02 -10.11
CA ALA A 186 4.69 -37.90 -10.94
C ALA A 186 4.90 -39.28 -10.28
N GLU A 187 5.15 -39.32 -8.96
CA GLU A 187 5.28 -40.56 -8.19
C GLU A 187 3.98 -41.37 -8.19
N VAL A 188 2.85 -40.70 -7.92
CA VAL A 188 1.52 -41.33 -7.96
C VAL A 188 1.22 -41.84 -9.38
N GLY A 189 1.52 -41.05 -10.41
CA GLY A 189 1.36 -41.48 -11.81
C GLY A 189 2.19 -42.73 -12.15
N SER A 190 3.43 -42.81 -11.65
CA SER A 190 4.29 -43.98 -11.82
C SER A 190 3.70 -45.21 -11.12
N LEU A 191 3.24 -45.08 -9.87
CA LEU A 191 2.62 -46.17 -9.11
C LEU A 191 1.35 -46.69 -9.79
N VAL A 192 0.51 -45.79 -10.32
CA VAL A 192 -0.70 -46.17 -11.05
C VAL A 192 -0.34 -46.97 -12.30
N ALA A 193 0.65 -46.52 -13.08
CA ALA A 193 1.11 -47.24 -14.26
C ALA A 193 1.67 -48.64 -13.94
N ASP A 194 2.36 -48.80 -12.82
CA ASP A 194 2.86 -50.09 -12.36
C ASP A 194 1.72 -51.03 -11.92
N VAL A 195 0.70 -50.52 -11.23
CA VAL A 195 -0.50 -51.28 -10.87
C VAL A 195 -1.26 -51.73 -12.12
N GLU A 196 -1.46 -50.86 -13.10
CA GLU A 196 -2.10 -51.22 -14.38
C GLU A 196 -1.31 -52.30 -15.13
N ARG A 197 0.03 -52.20 -15.15
CA ARG A 197 0.89 -53.21 -15.75
C ARG A 197 0.79 -54.55 -15.03
N ALA A 198 0.76 -54.55 -13.70
CA ALA A 198 0.61 -55.77 -12.90
C ALA A 198 -0.75 -56.43 -13.16
N LEU A 199 -1.84 -55.65 -13.21
CA LEU A 199 -3.18 -56.13 -13.53
C LEU A 199 -3.26 -56.72 -14.95
N ALA A 200 -2.64 -56.07 -15.94
CA ALA A 200 -2.57 -56.56 -17.31
C ALA A 200 -1.72 -57.84 -17.45
N SER A 201 -0.69 -58.01 -16.61
CA SER A 201 0.11 -59.24 -16.62
C SER A 201 -0.61 -60.42 -15.95
N ALA A 202 -1.42 -60.15 -14.92
CA ALA A 202 -2.20 -61.16 -14.22
C ALA A 202 -3.32 -61.75 -15.10
N SER A 203 -3.96 -60.94 -15.95
CA SER A 203 -5.02 -61.43 -16.85
C SER A 203 -4.51 -62.42 -17.90
N ASN A 204 -3.23 -62.33 -18.31
CA ASN A 204 -2.61 -63.25 -19.27
C ASN A 204 -2.12 -64.57 -18.65
N THR A 205 -2.07 -64.68 -17.31
CA THR A 205 -1.62 -65.89 -16.62
C THR A 205 -2.75 -66.72 -16.03
N TRP A 206 -4.02 -66.38 -16.32
CA TRP A 206 -5.14 -67.22 -15.94
C TRP A 206 -5.01 -68.59 -16.62
N PRO A 207 -4.75 -69.68 -15.87
CA PRO A 207 -4.60 -70.99 -16.48
C PRO A 207 -5.93 -71.37 -17.17
N PRO A 208 -5.88 -72.05 -18.34
CA PRO A 208 -7.09 -72.53 -18.98
C PRO A 208 -7.84 -73.43 -18.00
N ALA A 209 -9.12 -73.11 -17.83
CA ALA A 209 -10.03 -73.66 -16.82
C ALA A 209 -9.77 -75.14 -16.50
N ALA A 210 -9.30 -75.40 -15.28
CA ALA A 210 -9.50 -76.70 -14.65
C ALA A 210 -10.97 -76.77 -14.17
N PRO A 211 -11.60 -77.97 -14.24
CA PRO A 211 -13.02 -78.14 -14.00
C PRO A 211 -13.43 -77.76 -12.57
N GLU A 212 -14.62 -77.15 -12.51
CA GLU A 212 -15.26 -76.58 -11.33
C GLU A 212 -15.23 -77.52 -10.10
N VAL A 213 -14.67 -77.00 -9.01
CA VAL A 213 -14.95 -77.50 -7.65
C VAL A 213 -15.66 -76.36 -6.91
N PRO A 214 -16.81 -76.62 -6.26
CA PRO A 214 -17.60 -75.59 -5.58
C PRO A 214 -16.82 -75.02 -4.40
N ALA A 215 -16.23 -73.83 -4.59
CA ALA A 215 -15.51 -73.11 -3.56
C ALA A 215 -16.51 -72.42 -2.62
N SER A 216 -16.52 -72.92 -1.39
CA SER A 216 -17.37 -72.50 -0.28
C SER A 216 -17.15 -71.03 0.12
N ASP A 217 -18.25 -70.40 0.54
CA ASP A 217 -18.54 -69.06 1.11
C ASP A 217 -17.56 -68.42 2.14
N LEU A 218 -16.34 -68.94 2.33
CA LEU A 218 -15.48 -68.54 3.45
C LEU A 218 -14.90 -67.12 3.28
N THR A 219 -14.57 -66.71 2.06
CA THR A 219 -13.99 -65.39 1.78
C THR A 219 -15.00 -64.27 1.94
N ALA A 220 -16.27 -64.50 1.60
CA ALA A 220 -17.34 -63.52 1.81
C ALA A 220 -17.58 -63.26 3.31
N GLN A 221 -17.47 -64.30 4.16
CA GLN A 221 -17.58 -64.14 5.62
C GLN A 221 -16.39 -63.38 6.22
N GLN A 222 -15.17 -63.60 5.74
CA GLN A 222 -14.00 -62.87 6.22
C GLN A 222 -14.04 -61.37 5.90
N ILE A 223 -14.54 -61.01 4.71
CA ILE A 223 -14.65 -59.60 4.28
C ILE A 223 -15.69 -58.87 5.15
N MET A 224 -16.83 -59.51 5.45
CA MET A 224 -17.82 -58.91 6.35
C MET A 224 -17.29 -58.74 7.79
N GLY A 225 -16.44 -59.64 8.27
CA GLY A 225 -15.81 -59.52 9.59
C GLY A 225 -14.88 -58.31 9.73
N LEU A 226 -14.08 -58.01 8.69
CA LEU A 226 -13.15 -56.87 8.71
C LEU A 226 -13.88 -55.52 8.59
N LEU A 227 -14.95 -55.46 7.81
CA LEU A 227 -15.77 -54.24 7.70
C LEU A 227 -16.49 -53.91 9.02
N ALA A 228 -16.91 -54.93 9.78
CA ALA A 228 -17.53 -54.74 11.09
C ALA A 228 -16.56 -54.19 12.15
N GLN A 229 -15.25 -54.48 12.05
CA GLN A 229 -14.24 -53.94 12.97
C GLN A 229 -13.88 -52.47 12.73
N LEU A 230 -14.03 -51.98 11.49
CA LEU A 230 -13.67 -50.60 11.13
C LEU A 230 -14.80 -49.58 11.38
N GLY A 231 -16.06 -50.02 11.49
CA GLY A 231 -17.21 -49.15 11.72
C GLY A 231 -17.57 -48.87 13.19
N GLY A 232 -16.76 -49.33 14.14
CA GLY A 232 -17.10 -49.35 15.57
C GLY A 232 -16.35 -48.36 16.49
N GLN A 233 -15.68 -47.33 15.94
CA GLN A 233 -15.07 -46.24 16.73
C GLN A 233 -15.78 -44.91 16.54
#